data_AF-A0A969LMK0-F1
#
_entry.id   AF-A0A969LMK0-F1
#
_cell.length_a   1.000
_cell.length_b   1.000
_cell.length_c   1.000
_cell.angle_alpha   90.00
_cell.angle_beta   90.00
_cell.angle_gamma   90.00
#
_symmetry.space_group_name_H-M   'P 1'
#
loop_
_entity.id
_entity.type
_entity.pdbx_description
1 polymer ?
#
loop_
_entity_poly.entity_id
_entity_poly.type
_entity_poly.pdbx_seq_one_letter_code
_entity_poly.pdbx_strand_id
1 'polypeptide(L)'
;VVEVPDHIRYFEPLGSTDRVGIWSNVRRSIFPTEPLKEGFLSFGTQIEVNDEFGNIGKFEIKDEILLTTFLQGVEKFALRRQDASNLAISMFRRAWESTCRTQGLLEYAYSNAIGFHASEKHVKIGQKIPWGKQGERRSAMLRNIARGHAWQFGISAIPAFWPYPHFKLKSRALFSPAAGAAMTEPYDDAKKQHRLRRTVCKGWRNRQWHGRLMAFIELLSADSSYIQLPLSPSTNIKLEAAPILFTSPVSTFLPDTLDDEHEESDETTLGRPTQRSSHSGIFRTFTKGFAF
;
A
#
# COMPACT_ATOMS: atom_id res chain seq x y z
N VAL A 1 -12.27 -2.87 -2.85
CA VAL A 1 -11.97 -2.83 -4.31
C VAL A 1 -13.31 -2.65 -4.99
N VAL A 2 -13.39 -1.74 -5.96
CA VAL A 2 -14.66 -1.43 -6.65
C VAL A 2 -14.80 -2.29 -7.89
N GLU A 3 -13.69 -2.48 -8.61
CA GLU A 3 -13.67 -3.24 -9.86
C GLU A 3 -12.38 -4.06 -9.94
N VAL A 4 -12.52 -5.31 -10.35
CA VAL A 4 -11.43 -6.22 -10.73
C VAL A 4 -11.75 -6.78 -12.11
N PRO A 5 -10.76 -7.19 -12.90
CA PRO A 5 -11.03 -7.85 -14.18
C PRO A 5 -11.77 -9.17 -13.97
N ASP A 6 -12.70 -9.46 -14.88
CA ASP A 6 -13.51 -10.68 -14.80
C ASP A 6 -12.72 -11.94 -15.11
N HIS A 7 -11.70 -11.85 -15.97
CA HIS A 7 -10.98 -13.01 -16.49
C HIS A 7 -9.48 -12.87 -16.34
N ILE A 8 -8.82 -13.99 -16.02
CA ILE A 8 -7.38 -14.18 -16.16
C ILE A 8 -7.14 -15.15 -17.31
N ARG A 9 -6.14 -14.85 -18.14
CA ARG A 9 -5.84 -15.61 -19.36
C ARG A 9 -4.52 -16.35 -19.22
N TYR A 10 -4.49 -17.57 -19.70
CA TYR A 10 -3.30 -18.39 -19.82
C TYR A 10 -2.80 -18.36 -21.25
N PHE A 11 -1.53 -18.01 -21.42
CA PHE A 11 -0.85 -17.87 -22.70
C PHE A 11 0.22 -18.94 -22.86
N GLU A 12 0.29 -19.55 -24.05
CA GLU A 12 1.38 -20.45 -24.44
C GLU A 12 2.11 -19.94 -25.68
N PRO A 13 3.43 -20.19 -25.80
CA PRO A 13 4.19 -19.82 -26.98
C PRO A 13 3.74 -20.62 -28.22
N LEU A 14 3.74 -19.94 -29.36
CA LEU A 14 3.58 -20.56 -30.68
C LEU A 14 4.92 -21.12 -31.15
N GLY A 15 5.09 -22.44 -30.99
CA GLY A 15 6.28 -23.17 -31.44
C GLY A 15 7.26 -23.51 -30.32
N SER A 16 8.45 -23.95 -30.68
CA SER A 16 9.51 -24.25 -29.71
C SER A 16 10.09 -22.94 -29.17
N THR A 17 10.03 -22.74 -27.86
CA THR A 17 10.59 -21.56 -27.20
C THR A 17 11.31 -21.98 -25.92
N ASP A 18 12.40 -21.28 -25.60
CA ASP A 18 13.10 -21.50 -24.34
C ASP A 18 12.25 -21.01 -23.15
N ARG A 19 11.75 -21.96 -22.38
CA ARG A 19 10.95 -21.71 -21.17
C ARG A 19 11.69 -20.87 -20.14
N VAL A 20 13.01 -21.03 -20.00
CA VAL A 20 13.81 -20.24 -19.05
C VAL A 20 13.83 -18.78 -19.49
N GLY A 21 14.03 -18.54 -20.79
CA GLY A 21 13.90 -17.23 -21.42
C GLY A 21 12.53 -16.59 -21.18
N ILE A 22 11.42 -17.31 -21.40
CA ILE A 22 10.06 -16.80 -21.14
C ILE A 22 9.93 -16.36 -19.70
N TRP A 23 10.25 -17.24 -18.73
CA TRP A 23 10.06 -16.95 -17.32
C TRP A 23 10.91 -15.78 -16.81
N SER A 24 12.13 -15.62 -17.35
CA SER A 24 12.99 -14.48 -17.04
C SER A 24 12.35 -13.15 -17.49
N ASN A 25 11.75 -13.14 -18.68
CA ASN A 25 11.09 -11.95 -19.23
C ASN A 25 9.76 -11.65 -18.54
N VAL A 26 8.94 -12.66 -18.24
CA VAL A 26 7.69 -12.53 -17.46
C VAL A 26 7.95 -11.85 -16.11
N ARG A 27 9.06 -12.20 -15.44
CA ARG A 27 9.45 -11.55 -14.17
C ARG A 27 9.86 -10.08 -14.31
N ARG A 28 10.27 -9.66 -15.51
CA ARG A 28 10.69 -8.29 -15.85
C ARG A 28 9.60 -7.50 -16.56
N SER A 29 8.47 -8.13 -16.85
CA SER A 29 7.30 -7.54 -17.49
C SER A 29 6.84 -6.30 -16.74
N ILE A 30 6.47 -5.29 -17.51
CA ILE A 30 5.98 -4.00 -17.01
C ILE A 30 4.64 -4.23 -16.30
N PHE A 31 3.81 -5.08 -16.89
CA PHE A 31 2.54 -5.47 -16.33
C PHE A 31 2.68 -6.75 -15.48
N PRO A 32 1.81 -6.95 -14.48
CA PRO A 32 1.86 -8.15 -13.66
C PRO A 32 1.54 -9.41 -14.47
N THR A 33 2.52 -10.28 -14.59
CA THR A 33 2.42 -11.58 -15.28
C THR A 33 3.09 -12.67 -14.45
N GLU A 34 2.53 -13.89 -14.40
CA GLU A 34 3.07 -14.98 -13.56
C GLU A 34 3.34 -16.24 -14.39
N PRO A 35 4.52 -16.86 -14.27
CA PRO A 35 4.84 -18.08 -14.99
C PRO A 35 3.95 -19.24 -14.54
N LEU A 36 3.47 -20.03 -15.49
CA LEU A 36 2.65 -21.21 -15.23
C LEU A 36 2.92 -22.27 -16.30
N LYS A 37 3.30 -23.50 -15.90
CA LYS A 37 3.58 -24.60 -16.84
C LYS A 37 4.55 -24.18 -17.94
N GLU A 38 4.16 -24.31 -19.22
CA GLU A 38 4.96 -23.96 -20.39
C GLU A 38 4.78 -22.50 -20.83
N GLY A 39 3.91 -21.76 -20.15
CA GLY A 39 3.54 -20.39 -20.50
C GLY A 39 3.46 -19.48 -19.27
N PHE A 40 2.48 -18.59 -19.28
CA PHE A 40 2.25 -17.64 -18.19
C PHE A 40 0.80 -17.13 -18.15
N LEU A 41 0.45 -16.54 -17.02
CA LEU A 41 -0.82 -15.88 -16.76
C LEU A 41 -0.69 -14.36 -16.99
N SER A 42 -1.72 -13.77 -17.59
CA SER A 42 -1.84 -12.31 -17.77
C SER A 42 -3.32 -11.89 -17.77
N PHE A 43 -3.57 -10.63 -17.46
CA PHE A 43 -4.87 -9.99 -17.65
C PHE A 43 -4.97 -9.25 -19.00
N GLY A 44 -3.86 -9.13 -19.73
CA GLY A 44 -3.82 -8.48 -21.03
C GLY A 44 -4.55 -9.23 -22.13
N THR A 45 -4.83 -8.53 -23.21
CA THR A 45 -5.33 -9.12 -24.45
C THR A 45 -4.21 -9.81 -25.23
N GLN A 46 -4.59 -10.61 -26.23
CA GLN A 46 -3.65 -11.26 -27.13
C GLN A 46 -2.68 -10.29 -27.81
N ILE A 47 -3.19 -9.12 -28.22
CA ILE A 47 -2.42 -8.09 -28.91
C ILE A 47 -1.41 -7.49 -27.93
N GLU A 48 -1.87 -7.05 -26.76
CA GLU A 48 -1.01 -6.45 -25.72
C GLU A 48 0.13 -7.37 -25.29
N VAL A 49 -0.16 -8.67 -25.11
CA VAL A 49 0.85 -9.66 -24.73
C VAL A 49 1.87 -9.85 -25.87
N ASN A 50 1.42 -9.91 -27.12
CA ASN A 50 2.34 -10.03 -28.25
C ASN A 50 3.13 -8.75 -28.53
N ASP A 51 2.59 -7.57 -28.17
CA ASP A 51 3.31 -6.31 -28.24
C ASP A 51 4.41 -6.24 -27.17
N GLU A 52 4.14 -6.70 -25.95
CA GLU A 52 5.12 -6.71 -24.85
C GLU A 52 6.21 -7.78 -25.03
N PHE A 53 5.84 -8.99 -25.44
CA PHE A 53 6.76 -10.14 -25.52
C PHE A 53 7.18 -10.52 -26.95
N GLY A 54 6.87 -9.69 -27.95
CA GLY A 54 7.11 -10.00 -29.37
C GLY A 54 8.58 -10.22 -29.74
N ASN A 55 9.52 -9.73 -28.91
CA ASN A 55 10.95 -9.99 -29.05
C ASN A 55 11.37 -11.43 -28.68
N ILE A 56 10.55 -12.15 -27.91
CA ILE A 56 10.84 -13.52 -27.44
C ILE A 56 10.07 -14.55 -28.26
N GLY A 57 8.86 -14.21 -28.69
CA GLY A 57 8.02 -15.09 -29.50
C GLY A 57 6.61 -14.55 -29.64
N LYS A 58 5.78 -15.32 -30.34
CA LYS A 58 4.33 -15.11 -30.37
C LYS A 58 3.68 -16.04 -29.37
N PHE A 59 2.63 -15.55 -28.72
CA PHE A 59 1.86 -16.30 -27.75
C PHE A 59 0.42 -16.42 -28.21
N GLU A 60 -0.31 -17.40 -27.71
CA GLU A 60 -1.74 -17.59 -27.91
C GLU A 60 -2.46 -17.81 -26.58
N ILE A 61 -3.67 -17.26 -26.46
CA ILE A 61 -4.59 -17.59 -25.38
C ILE A 61 -5.00 -19.06 -25.53
N LYS A 62 -4.62 -19.89 -24.56
CA LYS A 62 -5.05 -21.29 -24.48
C LYS A 62 -6.24 -21.50 -23.56
N ASP A 63 -6.38 -20.66 -22.54
CA ASP A 63 -7.55 -20.63 -21.68
C ASP A 63 -7.86 -19.20 -21.23
N GLU A 64 -9.15 -18.92 -21.09
CA GLU A 64 -9.68 -17.73 -20.44
C GLU A 64 -10.56 -18.19 -19.29
N ILE A 65 -10.21 -17.78 -18.07
CA ILE A 65 -10.80 -18.31 -16.83
C ILE A 65 -11.37 -17.15 -16.04
N LEU A 66 -12.63 -17.25 -15.65
CA LEU A 66 -13.24 -16.32 -14.69
C LEU A 66 -12.37 -16.22 -13.43
N LEU A 67 -12.02 -15.01 -13.00
CA LEU A 67 -11.13 -14.78 -11.87
C LEU A 67 -11.69 -15.43 -10.60
N THR A 68 -13.01 -15.36 -10.39
CA THR A 68 -13.69 -16.01 -9.26
C THR A 68 -13.51 -17.53 -9.26
N THR A 69 -13.59 -18.16 -10.43
CA THR A 69 -13.32 -19.60 -10.62
C THR A 69 -11.83 -19.90 -10.41
N PHE A 70 -10.93 -19.11 -11.00
CA PHE A 70 -9.49 -19.27 -10.85
C PHE A 70 -9.08 -19.25 -9.36
N LEU A 71 -9.65 -18.34 -8.57
CA LEU A 71 -9.39 -18.22 -7.14
C LEU A 71 -9.82 -19.45 -6.32
N GLN A 72 -10.66 -20.34 -6.85
CA GLN A 72 -10.99 -21.63 -6.22
C GLN A 72 -10.00 -22.75 -6.57
N GLY A 73 -9.07 -22.50 -7.49
CA GLY A 73 -8.16 -23.49 -8.05
C GLY A 73 -8.57 -23.90 -9.47
N VAL A 74 -7.63 -24.48 -10.21
CA VAL A 74 -7.84 -24.92 -11.59
C VAL A 74 -7.21 -26.29 -11.79
N GLU A 75 -8.05 -27.32 -11.87
CA GLU A 75 -7.60 -28.71 -12.01
C GLU A 75 -6.79 -28.95 -13.28
N LYS A 76 -7.17 -28.31 -14.40
CA LYS A 76 -6.44 -28.37 -15.69
C LYS A 76 -4.94 -28.05 -15.52
N PHE A 77 -4.62 -27.13 -14.62
CA PHE A 77 -3.24 -26.72 -14.34
C PHE A 77 -2.65 -27.37 -13.09
N ALA A 78 -3.37 -28.28 -12.45
CA ALA A 78 -3.07 -28.83 -11.12
C ALA A 78 -2.84 -27.73 -10.07
N LEU A 79 -3.57 -26.61 -10.18
CA LEU A 79 -3.51 -25.50 -9.24
C LEU A 79 -4.54 -25.71 -8.14
N ARG A 80 -4.06 -25.89 -6.91
CA ARG A 80 -4.94 -25.85 -5.74
C ARG A 80 -5.38 -24.41 -5.49
N ARG A 81 -6.49 -24.26 -4.77
CA ARG A 81 -7.04 -22.96 -4.34
C ARG A 81 -5.99 -21.97 -3.82
N GLN A 82 -5.13 -22.43 -2.91
CA GLN A 82 -4.11 -21.58 -2.30
C GLN A 82 -3.05 -21.13 -3.31
N ASP A 83 -2.62 -22.03 -4.20
CA ASP A 83 -1.60 -21.75 -5.20
C ASP A 83 -2.13 -20.74 -6.23
N ALA A 84 -3.37 -20.92 -6.71
CA ALA A 84 -4.04 -19.96 -7.59
C ALA A 84 -4.23 -18.59 -6.91
N SER A 85 -4.69 -18.57 -5.66
CA SER A 85 -4.82 -17.33 -4.89
C SER A 85 -3.48 -16.61 -4.73
N ASN A 86 -2.39 -17.34 -4.49
CA ASN A 86 -1.06 -16.75 -4.35
C ASN A 86 -0.56 -16.10 -5.65
N LEU A 87 -0.84 -16.71 -6.81
CA LEU A 87 -0.52 -16.12 -8.12
C LEU A 87 -1.28 -14.81 -8.33
N ALA A 88 -2.59 -14.80 -8.08
CA ALA A 88 -3.41 -13.59 -8.20
C ALA A 88 -2.98 -12.49 -7.20
N ILE A 89 -2.66 -12.87 -5.94
CA ILE A 89 -2.11 -11.94 -4.93
C ILE A 89 -0.79 -11.35 -5.43
N SER A 90 0.11 -12.16 -6.01
CA SER A 90 1.39 -11.68 -6.54
C SER A 90 1.17 -10.64 -7.64
N MET A 91 0.27 -10.92 -8.59
CA MET A 91 -0.05 -9.99 -9.69
C MET A 91 -0.65 -8.68 -9.16
N PHE A 92 -1.62 -8.75 -8.26
CA PHE A 92 -2.28 -7.56 -7.68
C PHE A 92 -1.31 -6.71 -6.85
N ARG A 93 -0.40 -7.37 -6.12
CA ARG A 93 0.68 -6.69 -5.39
C ARG A 93 1.64 -5.99 -6.35
N ARG A 94 2.07 -6.66 -7.44
CA ARG A 94 2.94 -6.05 -8.45
C ARG A 94 2.28 -4.85 -9.13
N ALA A 95 0.97 -4.90 -9.37
CA ALA A 95 0.20 -3.76 -9.89
C ALA A 95 0.33 -2.55 -8.96
N TRP A 96 0.06 -2.76 -7.66
CA TRP A 96 0.24 -1.73 -6.63
C TRP A 96 1.65 -1.16 -6.59
N GLU A 97 2.65 -2.04 -6.56
CA GLU A 97 4.06 -1.64 -6.51
C GLU A 97 4.46 -0.83 -7.75
N SER A 98 4.02 -1.24 -8.95
CA SER A 98 4.27 -0.53 -10.20
C SER A 98 3.62 0.87 -10.22
N THR A 99 2.37 0.99 -9.75
CA THR A 99 1.70 2.29 -9.61
C THR A 99 2.48 3.21 -8.65
N CYS A 100 2.92 2.70 -7.50
CA CYS A 100 3.70 3.49 -6.55
C CYS A 100 5.03 3.97 -7.13
N ARG A 101 5.73 3.10 -7.88
CA ARG A 101 6.99 3.46 -8.57
C ARG A 101 6.76 4.51 -9.64
N THR A 102 5.71 4.36 -10.46
CA THR A 102 5.36 5.31 -11.51
C THR A 102 5.00 6.69 -10.94
N GLN A 103 4.36 6.74 -9.77
CA GLN A 103 4.11 7.99 -9.05
C GLN A 103 5.38 8.57 -8.40
N GLY A 104 6.51 7.85 -8.38
CA GLY A 104 7.78 8.35 -7.85
C GLY A 104 7.91 8.27 -6.33
N LEU A 105 7.14 7.39 -5.68
CA LEU A 105 7.28 7.09 -4.26
C LEU A 105 8.59 6.36 -3.98
N LEU A 106 9.13 6.53 -2.78
CA LEU A 106 10.36 5.89 -2.35
C LEU A 106 10.08 4.45 -1.93
N GLU A 107 10.77 3.50 -2.56
CA GLU A 107 10.66 2.08 -2.29
C GLU A 107 11.67 1.64 -1.23
N TYR A 108 11.20 0.94 -0.20
CA TYR A 108 12.06 0.32 0.81
C TYR A 108 11.66 -1.12 1.09
N ALA A 109 12.66 -2.00 1.13
CA ALA A 109 12.48 -3.39 1.51
C ALA A 109 12.29 -3.52 3.04
N TYR A 110 11.25 -4.24 3.44
CA TYR A 110 11.05 -4.73 4.81
C TYR A 110 11.16 -6.25 4.79
N SER A 111 11.30 -6.86 5.98
CA SER A 111 11.53 -8.31 6.13
C SER A 111 10.62 -9.21 5.29
N ASN A 112 9.35 -8.82 5.07
CA ASN A 112 8.35 -9.66 4.39
C ASN A 112 7.58 -8.92 3.28
N ALA A 113 7.92 -7.67 2.97
CA ALA A 113 7.18 -6.88 1.98
C ALA A 113 7.97 -5.63 1.57
N ILE A 114 7.61 -5.07 0.43
CA ILE A 114 8.04 -3.74 0.02
C ILE A 114 7.09 -2.70 0.65
N GLY A 115 7.63 -1.57 1.07
CA GLY A 115 6.85 -0.43 1.55
C GLY A 115 7.20 0.84 0.79
N PHE A 116 6.19 1.63 0.45
CA PHE A 116 6.36 2.89 -0.28
C PHE A 116 6.14 4.09 0.63
N HIS A 117 6.98 5.11 0.48
CA HIS A 117 7.01 6.31 1.31
C HIS A 117 6.94 7.56 0.44
N ALA A 118 6.34 8.63 0.95
CA ALA A 118 6.34 9.92 0.26
C ALA A 118 7.78 10.43 0.06
N SER A 119 8.10 10.85 -1.16
CA SER A 119 9.39 11.49 -1.47
C SER A 119 9.35 13.00 -1.21
N GLU A 120 10.48 13.68 -1.30
CA GLU A 120 10.54 15.14 -1.18
C GLU A 120 9.82 15.89 -2.29
N LYS A 121 9.71 15.27 -3.47
CA LYS A 121 8.90 15.79 -4.58
C LYS A 121 7.41 15.82 -4.24
N HIS A 122 6.96 14.93 -3.35
CA HIS A 122 5.57 14.83 -2.93
C HIS A 122 5.27 15.76 -1.76
N VAL A 123 6.08 15.68 -0.70
CA VAL A 123 5.78 16.30 0.60
C VAL A 123 7.07 16.78 1.27
N LYS A 124 7.11 18.06 1.65
CA LYS A 124 8.23 18.61 2.44
C LYS A 124 8.17 18.14 3.89
N ILE A 125 9.30 18.15 4.58
CA ILE A 125 9.33 17.90 6.03
C ILE A 125 8.42 18.91 6.74
N GLY A 126 7.53 18.42 7.61
CA GLY A 126 6.61 19.28 8.37
C GLY A 126 5.34 19.69 7.61
N GLN A 127 5.23 19.35 6.32
CA GLN A 127 4.05 19.70 5.53
C GLN A 127 2.87 18.81 5.93
N LYS A 128 1.78 19.46 6.33
CA LYS A 128 0.49 18.81 6.64
C LYS A 128 -0.28 18.59 5.34
N ILE A 129 -0.74 17.36 5.12
CA ILE A 129 -1.60 17.00 4.00
C ILE A 129 -3.04 16.98 4.51
N PRO A 130 -3.96 17.78 3.94
CA PRO A 130 -5.36 17.72 4.29
C PRO A 130 -5.96 16.37 3.87
N TRP A 131 -6.91 15.87 4.64
CA TRP A 131 -7.64 14.64 4.29
C TRP A 131 -9.05 14.68 4.90
N GLY A 132 -9.97 13.91 4.35
CA GLY A 132 -11.36 13.83 4.82
C GLY A 132 -12.36 14.58 3.94
N LYS A 133 -13.61 14.66 4.41
CA LYS A 133 -14.70 15.26 3.63
C LYS A 133 -14.71 16.78 3.74
N GLN A 134 -15.31 17.44 2.76
CA GLN A 134 -15.52 18.89 2.76
C GLN A 134 -16.17 19.35 4.09
N GLY A 135 -15.47 20.22 4.82
CA GLY A 135 -15.89 20.74 6.12
C GLY A 135 -15.19 20.11 7.33
N GLU A 136 -14.56 18.94 7.18
CA GLU A 136 -13.67 18.39 8.22
C GLU A 136 -12.27 19.01 8.09
N ARG A 137 -11.80 19.69 9.14
CA ARG A 137 -10.41 20.17 9.21
C ARG A 137 -9.53 19.06 9.77
N ARG A 138 -9.15 18.10 8.93
CA ARG A 138 -8.16 17.09 9.28
C ARG A 138 -6.96 17.16 8.38
N SER A 139 -5.79 17.00 8.97
CA SER A 139 -4.54 16.95 8.24
C SER A 139 -3.51 16.09 8.98
N ALA A 140 -2.52 15.58 8.28
CA ALA A 140 -1.42 14.86 8.90
C ALA A 140 -0.12 15.04 8.10
N MET A 141 1.01 15.05 8.80
CA MET A 141 2.32 14.96 8.17
C MET A 141 2.66 13.52 7.80
N LEU A 142 3.22 13.33 6.60
CA LEU A 142 3.82 12.05 6.19
C LEU A 142 5.33 12.00 6.43
N ARG A 143 5.96 13.16 6.65
CA ARG A 143 7.39 13.29 6.88
C ARG A 143 7.64 14.39 7.90
N ASN A 144 8.41 14.12 8.95
CA ASN A 144 8.83 15.15 9.91
C ASN A 144 10.12 14.74 10.64
N ILE A 145 10.62 15.59 11.52
CA ILE A 145 11.75 15.33 12.40
C ILE A 145 11.25 15.22 13.83
N ALA A 146 11.72 14.20 14.56
CA ALA A 146 11.45 14.03 15.98
C ALA A 146 12.69 13.47 16.68
N ARG A 147 13.07 14.05 17.82
CA ARG A 147 14.24 13.61 18.63
C ARG A 147 15.54 13.52 17.82
N GLY A 148 15.77 14.47 16.91
CA GLY A 148 16.96 14.50 16.04
C GLY A 148 16.97 13.45 14.92
N HIS A 149 15.86 12.74 14.70
CA HIS A 149 15.71 11.77 13.62
C HIS A 149 14.58 12.18 12.69
N ALA A 150 14.85 12.14 11.39
CA ALA A 150 13.78 12.30 10.42
C ALA A 150 13.00 10.97 10.30
N TRP A 151 11.69 11.07 10.14
CA TRP A 151 10.79 9.94 9.97
C TRP A 151 9.92 10.12 8.73
N GLN A 152 9.63 8.98 8.08
CA GLN A 152 8.71 8.87 6.95
C GLN A 152 7.64 7.83 7.26
N PHE A 153 6.40 8.21 6.98
CA PHE A 153 5.28 7.29 6.93
C PHE A 153 5.19 6.66 5.54
N GLY A 154 4.93 5.36 5.53
CA GLY A 154 4.72 4.63 4.29
C GLY A 154 3.74 3.48 4.46
N ILE A 155 3.46 2.81 3.34
CA ILE A 155 2.47 1.75 3.27
C ILE A 155 3.02 0.56 2.49
N SER A 156 2.76 -0.64 3.01
CA SER A 156 2.74 -1.87 2.22
C SER A 156 1.29 -2.27 1.98
N ALA A 157 0.91 -2.54 0.74
CA ALA A 157 -0.41 -3.07 0.42
C ALA A 157 -0.37 -4.59 0.25
N ILE A 158 -1.36 -5.27 0.83
CA ILE A 158 -1.47 -6.74 0.83
C ILE A 158 -2.83 -7.09 0.22
N PRO A 159 -2.87 -7.58 -1.02
CA PRO A 159 -4.11 -8.07 -1.62
C PRO A 159 -4.70 -9.22 -0.80
N ALA A 160 -6.01 -9.22 -0.64
CA ALA A 160 -6.76 -10.28 0.00
C ALA A 160 -8.10 -10.49 -0.70
N PHE A 161 -8.52 -11.75 -0.85
CA PHE A 161 -9.78 -12.10 -1.52
C PHE A 161 -10.87 -12.55 -0.56
N TRP A 162 -10.54 -12.76 0.72
CA TRP A 162 -11.50 -13.14 1.76
C TRP A 162 -11.58 -12.05 2.84
N PRO A 163 -12.78 -11.63 3.29
CA PRO A 163 -14.10 -12.17 2.91
C PRO A 163 -14.62 -11.70 1.54
N TYR A 164 -14.05 -10.63 1.00
CA TYR A 164 -14.27 -10.12 -0.36
C TYR A 164 -12.96 -9.51 -0.88
N PRO A 165 -12.82 -9.21 -2.18
CA PRO A 165 -11.60 -8.58 -2.72
C PRO A 165 -11.31 -7.19 -2.11
N HIS A 166 -10.18 -7.07 -1.41
CA HIS A 166 -9.70 -5.83 -0.83
C HIS A 166 -8.17 -5.79 -0.75
N PHE A 167 -7.62 -4.60 -0.47
CA PHE A 167 -6.21 -4.44 -0.13
C PHE A 167 -6.11 -4.06 1.34
N LYS A 168 -5.37 -4.86 2.12
CA LYS A 168 -5.01 -4.51 3.49
C LYS A 168 -3.81 -3.60 3.44
N LEU A 169 -3.94 -2.40 4.02
CA LEU A 169 -2.85 -1.43 4.07
C LEU A 169 -2.12 -1.56 5.40
N LYS A 170 -0.83 -1.89 5.34
CA LYS A 170 0.04 -1.99 6.51
C LYS A 170 0.92 -0.74 6.61
N SER A 171 0.66 0.05 7.64
CA SER A 171 1.48 1.23 7.96
C SER A 171 2.93 0.86 8.25
N ARG A 172 3.84 1.69 7.76
CA ARG A 172 5.29 1.61 7.93
C ARG A 172 5.80 2.95 8.43
N ALA A 173 6.82 2.89 9.29
CA ALA A 173 7.57 4.06 9.72
C ALA A 173 9.06 3.77 9.53
N LEU A 174 9.73 4.66 8.81
CA LEU A 174 11.13 4.57 8.48
C LEU A 174 11.87 5.78 9.04
N PHE A 175 13.05 5.55 9.60
CA PHE A 175 13.87 6.60 10.22
C PHE A 175 15.20 6.78 9.51
N SER A 176 15.66 8.01 9.44
CA SER A 176 16.98 8.40 8.94
C SER A 176 17.63 9.43 9.87
N PRO A 177 18.94 9.67 9.74
CA PRO A 177 19.53 10.91 10.24
C PRO A 177 18.78 12.14 9.70
N ALA A 178 18.65 13.16 10.55
CA ALA A 178 18.21 14.48 10.13
C ALA A 178 19.44 15.35 9.86
N ALA A 179 19.48 16.00 8.69
CA ALA A 179 20.48 17.00 8.34
C ALA A 179 19.76 18.32 8.04
N GLY A 180 19.43 19.09 9.09
CA GLY A 180 18.56 20.26 8.95
C GLY A 180 17.17 19.86 8.45
N ALA A 181 16.72 20.43 7.33
CA ALA A 181 15.44 20.10 6.69
C ALA A 181 15.52 18.96 5.65
N ALA A 182 16.67 18.29 5.53
CA ALA A 182 16.88 17.19 4.61
C ALA A 182 16.85 15.83 5.33
N MET A 183 16.30 14.83 4.66
CA MET A 183 16.42 13.43 5.04
C MET A 183 17.55 12.80 4.25
N THR A 184 18.45 12.09 4.94
CA THR A 184 19.46 11.25 4.29
C THR A 184 18.94 9.82 4.14
N GLU A 185 19.80 8.92 3.65
CA GLU A 185 19.50 7.49 3.60
C GLU A 185 19.02 6.95 4.96
N PRO A 186 18.01 6.04 4.96
CA PRO A 186 17.53 5.40 6.17
C PRO A 186 18.62 4.64 6.92
N TYR A 187 18.42 4.45 8.23
CA TYR A 187 19.29 3.57 9.00
C TYR A 187 19.17 2.12 8.50
N ASP A 188 20.30 1.51 8.14
CA ASP A 188 20.40 0.10 7.76
C ASP A 188 20.31 -0.84 8.99
N ASP A 189 20.65 -0.35 10.19
CA ASP A 189 20.53 -1.13 11.43
C ASP A 189 19.06 -1.36 11.82
N ALA A 190 18.58 -2.59 11.61
CA ALA A 190 17.24 -3.04 11.95
C ALA A 190 16.90 -2.89 13.46
N LYS A 191 17.88 -3.08 14.36
CA LYS A 191 17.68 -2.91 15.82
C LYS A 191 17.46 -1.43 16.14
N LYS A 192 18.21 -0.54 15.49
CA LYS A 192 18.03 0.91 15.62
C LYS A 192 16.67 1.36 15.09
N GLN A 193 16.28 0.92 13.88
CA GLN A 193 14.96 1.19 13.31
C GLN A 193 13.82 0.76 14.25
N HIS A 194 13.93 -0.45 14.82
CA HIS A 194 12.94 -0.97 15.74
C HIS A 194 12.85 -0.15 17.04
N ARG A 195 14.00 0.22 17.62
CA ARG A 195 14.06 1.08 18.80
C ARG A 195 13.40 2.43 18.54
N LEU A 196 13.73 3.08 17.41
CA LEU A 196 13.15 4.38 17.04
C LEU A 196 11.64 4.31 16.83
N ARG A 197 11.13 3.27 16.16
CA ARG A 197 9.68 3.04 16.06
C ARG A 197 9.01 2.97 17.43
N ARG A 198 9.61 2.24 18.38
CA ARG A 198 9.06 2.13 19.74
C ARG A 198 9.13 3.42 20.54
N THR A 199 10.13 4.26 20.31
CA THR A 199 10.32 5.50 21.09
C THR A 199 9.61 6.70 20.49
N VAL A 200 9.71 6.91 19.18
CA VAL A 200 9.11 8.05 18.47
C VAL A 200 7.63 7.79 18.20
N CYS A 201 7.25 6.61 17.73
CA CYS A 201 5.83 6.32 17.49
C CYS A 201 5.08 5.92 18.77
N LYS A 202 5.68 6.05 19.96
CA LYS A 202 5.03 5.73 21.25
C LYS A 202 3.74 6.54 21.45
N GLY A 203 3.76 7.80 21.02
CA GLY A 203 2.62 8.71 21.09
C GLY A 203 1.59 8.54 19.97
N TRP A 204 1.91 7.75 18.93
CA TRP A 204 1.03 7.58 17.78
C TRP A 204 -0.08 6.59 18.17
N ARG A 205 -1.21 7.13 18.61
CA ARG A 205 -2.43 6.36 18.86
C ARG A 205 -3.16 6.10 17.54
N ASN A 206 -4.26 5.35 17.61
CA ASN A 206 -5.05 4.97 16.44
C ASN A 206 -5.41 6.18 15.57
N ARG A 207 -5.73 7.32 16.18
CA ARG A 207 -6.04 8.58 15.48
C ARG A 207 -4.88 9.09 14.63
N GLN A 208 -3.66 9.12 15.18
CA GLN A 208 -2.45 9.57 14.46
C GLN A 208 -2.03 8.60 13.35
N TRP A 209 -2.17 7.29 13.58
CA TRP A 209 -1.93 6.27 12.55
C TRP A 209 -2.94 6.37 11.42
N HIS A 210 -4.22 6.50 11.77
CA HIS A 210 -5.31 6.66 10.81
C HIS A 210 -5.15 7.94 9.98
N GLY A 211 -4.85 9.08 10.62
CA GLY A 211 -4.67 10.33 9.89
C GLY A 211 -3.53 10.29 8.88
N ARG A 212 -2.40 9.65 9.23
CA ARG A 212 -1.28 9.44 8.30
C ARG A 212 -1.64 8.47 7.17
N LEU A 213 -2.41 7.42 7.47
CA LEU A 213 -2.93 6.51 6.47
C LEU A 213 -3.82 7.26 5.46
N MET A 214 -4.74 8.10 5.95
CA MET A 214 -5.64 8.89 5.09
C MET A 214 -4.88 9.91 4.26
N ALA A 215 -3.97 10.66 4.87
CA ALA A 215 -3.10 11.60 4.17
C ALA A 215 -2.26 10.92 3.06
N PHE A 216 -1.81 9.67 3.29
CA PHE A 216 -1.08 8.92 2.28
C PHE A 216 -1.99 8.45 1.14
N ILE A 217 -3.23 8.06 1.45
CA ILE A 217 -4.20 7.70 0.40
C ILE A 217 -4.58 8.92 -0.41
N GLU A 218 -4.81 10.08 0.22
CA GLU A 218 -5.05 11.35 -0.47
C GLU A 218 -3.91 11.70 -1.43
N LEU A 219 -2.66 11.51 -0.97
CA LEU A 219 -1.48 11.71 -1.82
C LEU A 219 -1.49 10.76 -3.05
N LEU A 220 -1.87 9.50 -2.86
CA LEU A 220 -1.93 8.50 -3.93
C LEU A 220 -3.08 8.74 -4.92
N SER A 221 -4.22 9.18 -4.40
CA SER A 221 -5.44 9.41 -5.19
C SER A 221 -5.43 10.77 -5.88
N ALA A 222 -4.64 11.72 -5.40
CA ALA A 222 -4.66 13.12 -5.82
C ALA A 222 -6.12 13.62 -5.85
N ASP A 223 -6.57 14.18 -6.97
CA ASP A 223 -7.95 14.68 -7.11
C ASP A 223 -8.98 13.61 -7.54
N SER A 224 -8.57 12.34 -7.65
CA SER A 224 -9.45 11.24 -8.06
C SER A 224 -10.06 10.55 -6.85
N SER A 225 -11.34 10.17 -6.94
CA SER A 225 -11.97 9.29 -5.94
C SER A 225 -11.50 7.83 -6.01
N TYR A 226 -10.68 7.50 -7.02
CA TYR A 226 -10.20 6.14 -7.29
C TYR A 226 -8.70 6.09 -7.54
N ILE A 227 -8.08 5.01 -7.08
CA ILE A 227 -6.71 4.62 -7.43
C ILE A 227 -6.79 3.50 -8.45
N GLN A 228 -6.18 3.70 -9.61
CA GLN A 228 -6.12 2.72 -10.70
C GLN A 228 -4.81 1.93 -10.61
N LEU A 229 -4.90 0.59 -10.60
CA LEU A 229 -3.75 -0.29 -10.63
C LEU A 229 -3.71 -1.05 -11.97
N PRO A 230 -2.83 -0.68 -12.90
CA PRO A 230 -2.75 -1.34 -14.20
C PRO A 230 -2.33 -2.80 -14.09
N LEU A 231 -3.12 -3.67 -14.73
CA LEU A 231 -2.83 -5.09 -14.95
C LEU A 231 -2.44 -5.38 -16.41
N SER A 232 -2.84 -4.50 -17.33
CA SER A 232 -2.39 -4.43 -18.73
C SER A 232 -2.60 -2.98 -19.24
N PRO A 233 -2.26 -2.64 -20.50
CA PRO A 233 -2.56 -1.33 -21.06
C PRO A 233 -4.06 -0.96 -21.02
N SER A 234 -4.97 -1.91 -21.24
CA SER A 234 -6.42 -1.69 -21.24
C SER A 234 -7.13 -2.10 -19.95
N THR A 235 -6.47 -2.85 -19.07
CA THR A 235 -7.11 -3.51 -17.91
C THR A 235 -6.54 -3.00 -16.59
N ASN A 236 -7.41 -2.59 -15.67
CA ASN A 236 -7.03 -2.02 -14.37
C ASN A 236 -7.83 -2.65 -13.22
N ILE A 237 -7.25 -2.64 -12.01
CA ILE A 237 -8.01 -2.77 -10.76
C ILE A 237 -8.38 -1.35 -10.32
N LYS A 238 -9.67 -1.15 -10.01
CA LYS A 238 -10.17 0.13 -9.49
C LYS A 238 -10.36 0.05 -7.98
N LEU A 239 -9.56 0.81 -7.24
CA LEU A 239 -9.69 0.96 -5.79
C LEU A 239 -10.42 2.26 -5.48
N GLU A 240 -11.34 2.23 -4.52
CA GLU A 240 -11.88 3.45 -3.92
C GLU A 240 -10.82 4.06 -3.01
N ALA A 241 -10.63 5.39 -3.09
CA ALA A 241 -9.73 6.11 -2.20
C ALA A 241 -10.30 6.21 -0.76
N ALA A 242 -11.61 5.98 -0.57
CA ALA A 242 -12.20 5.87 0.74
C ALA A 242 -11.96 4.46 1.33
N PRO A 243 -11.43 4.33 2.56
CA PRO A 243 -11.33 3.03 3.23
C PRO A 243 -12.70 2.44 3.53
N ILE A 244 -12.73 1.11 3.62
CA ILE A 244 -13.94 0.38 3.99
C ILE A 244 -14.20 0.53 5.50
N LEU A 245 -15.44 0.85 5.83
CA LEU A 245 -15.91 1.00 7.20
C LEU A 245 -16.47 -0.35 7.73
N PHE A 246 -15.69 -1.09 8.52
CA PHE A 246 -16.14 -2.21 9.39
C PHE A 246 -16.51 -1.84 10.85
N THR A 247 -17.71 -2.13 11.34
CA THR A 247 -18.02 -1.97 12.78
C THR A 247 -17.71 -3.24 13.56
N SER A 248 -16.92 -3.14 14.65
CA SER A 248 -16.69 -4.26 15.57
C SER A 248 -17.80 -4.36 16.62
N PRO A 249 -18.35 -5.55 16.93
CA PRO A 249 -19.34 -5.74 18.00
C PRO A 249 -18.74 -5.56 19.40
N VAL A 250 -17.42 -5.58 19.54
CA VAL A 250 -16.69 -5.39 20.80
C VAL A 250 -15.75 -4.20 20.66
N SER A 251 -15.75 -3.31 21.66
CA SER A 251 -14.86 -2.14 21.73
C SER A 251 -14.32 -1.95 23.15
N THR A 252 -13.18 -1.29 23.26
CA THR A 252 -12.59 -0.89 24.54
C THR A 252 -12.81 0.61 24.77
N PHE A 253 -13.08 0.99 26.02
CA PHE A 253 -13.23 2.39 26.40
C PHE A 253 -11.86 3.10 26.30
N LEU A 254 -11.72 4.01 25.34
CA LEU A 254 -10.55 4.87 25.18
C LEU A 254 -10.99 6.33 25.38
N PRO A 255 -10.49 7.05 26.40
CA PRO A 255 -10.80 8.45 26.56
C PRO A 255 -10.21 9.26 25.38
N ASP A 256 -11.08 9.93 24.63
CA ASP A 256 -10.72 10.79 23.48
C ASP A 256 -10.33 12.20 23.96
N THR A 257 -9.23 12.28 24.71
CA THR A 257 -8.79 13.53 25.35
C THR A 257 -7.74 14.31 24.55
N LEU A 258 -7.49 13.96 23.27
CA LEU A 258 -6.46 14.59 22.45
C LEU A 258 -7.06 15.14 21.14
N ASP A 259 -6.73 16.39 20.85
CA ASP A 259 -7.22 17.14 19.69
C ASP A 259 -6.64 16.63 18.35
N ASP A 260 -7.41 16.78 17.26
CA ASP A 260 -7.08 16.38 15.88
C ASP A 260 -5.77 17.00 15.37
N GLU A 261 -5.47 18.22 15.82
CA GLU A 261 -4.32 19.01 15.37
C GLU A 261 -3.08 18.86 16.26
N HIS A 262 -3.20 18.16 17.39
CA HIS A 262 -2.07 17.80 18.24
C HIS A 262 -1.26 16.68 17.57
N GLU A 263 -0.51 17.08 16.55
CA GLU A 263 0.76 16.43 16.26
C GLU A 263 1.63 16.51 17.51
N GLU A 264 2.44 15.49 17.78
CA GLU A 264 3.41 15.53 18.88
C GLU A 264 4.35 16.72 18.61
N SER A 265 3.98 17.86 19.19
CA SER A 265 4.81 19.04 19.33
C SER A 265 5.76 18.66 20.44
N ASP A 266 6.94 18.20 20.04
CA ASP A 266 8.00 17.92 20.98
C ASP A 266 8.35 19.24 21.69
N GLU A 267 7.99 19.36 22.97
CA GLU A 267 8.37 20.51 23.82
C GLU A 267 9.89 20.67 23.90
N THR A 268 10.69 19.66 23.52
CA THR A 268 12.15 19.82 23.39
C THR A 268 12.58 20.56 22.11
N THR A 269 11.66 20.84 21.20
CA THR A 269 11.87 21.73 20.03
C THR A 269 11.67 23.22 20.39
N LEU A 270 10.94 23.52 21.47
CA LEU A 270 10.79 24.87 22.01
C LEU A 270 11.31 24.86 23.45
N GLY A 271 12.62 25.02 23.62
CA GLY A 271 13.23 25.00 24.95
C GLY A 271 12.58 26.01 25.92
N ARG A 272 11.73 25.52 26.85
CA ARG A 272 11.45 26.13 28.16
C ARG A 272 10.65 25.16 29.08
N PRO A 273 10.91 25.16 30.40
CA PRO A 273 10.37 24.17 31.34
C PRO A 273 8.97 24.49 31.90
N THR A 274 8.16 23.44 31.94
CA THR A 274 6.94 23.12 32.75
C THR A 274 6.32 24.16 33.68
N GLN A 275 4.98 24.28 33.62
CA GLN A 275 4.13 24.38 34.82
C GLN A 275 2.83 23.58 34.68
N ARG A 276 2.49 22.81 35.74
CA ARG A 276 1.26 22.02 35.90
C ARG A 276 0.09 22.92 36.28
N SER A 277 -1.12 22.64 35.79
CA SER A 277 -2.34 22.81 36.59
C SER A 277 -3.50 21.93 36.12
N SER A 278 -4.28 21.52 37.12
CA SER A 278 -5.45 20.63 37.18
C SER A 278 -6.78 21.26 36.77
N HIS A 279 -7.74 20.53 36.19
CA HIS A 279 -9.08 20.26 36.77
C HIS A 279 -10.09 19.51 35.85
N SER A 280 -10.95 18.73 36.55
CA SER A 280 -12.31 18.18 36.33
C SER A 280 -13.02 18.20 34.96
N GLY A 281 -13.63 17.06 34.60
CA GLY A 281 -14.43 16.86 33.38
C GLY A 281 -15.93 17.13 33.48
N ILE A 282 -16.67 16.78 32.42
CA ILE A 282 -18.09 16.35 32.35
C ILE A 282 -18.35 15.69 30.99
N PHE A 283 -19.21 14.67 31.02
CA PHE A 283 -19.68 13.77 29.97
C PHE A 283 -20.32 14.41 28.73
N ARG A 284 -20.11 13.78 27.55
CA ARG A 284 -21.17 13.35 26.61
C ARG A 284 -20.62 12.37 25.56
N THR A 285 -21.49 11.43 25.19
CA THR A 285 -21.24 10.13 24.55
C THR A 285 -21.20 10.17 23.02
N PHE A 286 -20.44 9.22 22.43
CA PHE A 286 -20.63 8.46 21.17
C PHE A 286 -19.44 8.50 20.19
N THR A 287 -18.76 7.35 19.97
CA THR A 287 -18.09 7.06 18.69
C THR A 287 -17.72 5.59 18.45
N LYS A 288 -17.81 5.21 17.16
CA LYS A 288 -17.63 3.87 16.56
C LYS A 288 -16.14 3.52 16.35
N GLY A 289 -15.78 2.26 16.56
CA GLY A 289 -14.46 1.71 16.20
C GLY A 289 -14.50 0.92 14.89
N PHE A 290 -13.42 1.01 14.11
CA PHE A 290 -13.27 0.38 12.80
C PHE A 290 -12.04 -0.53 12.69
N ALA A 291 -12.19 -1.70 12.06
CA ALA A 291 -11.12 -2.64 11.70
C ALA A 291 -10.87 -2.61 10.17
N PHE A 292 -9.66 -2.96 9.75
CA PHE A 292 -9.18 -2.93 8.35
C PHE A 292 -9.17 -4.32 7.71
#